data_AF-A0A067C578-F1
#
_entry.id   AF-A0A067C578-F1
#
_cell.length_a   1.000
_cell.length_b   1.000
_cell.length_c   1.000
_cell.angle_alpha   90.00
_cell.angle_beta   90.00
_cell.angle_gamma   90.00
#
_symmetry.space_group_name_H-M   'P 1'
#
loop_
_entity.id
_entity.type
_entity.pdbx_description
1 polymer ?
#
loop_
_entity_poly.entity_id
_entity_poly.type
_entity_poly.pdbx_seq_one_letter_code
_entity_poly.pdbx_strand_id
1 'polypeptide(L)'
;MAMWANGSVLELRHVATDATATFLVEREKSQLTFCRLDAPYEKLKVAQTGDTSWGAGGGKFASFTPIAAPDEALYTFQLCANQKKANAAGGEGWYLGVGIGATGVALGHSRVLIGHAAPELFAVTQHARKATLQLDASCVTSSLPQLSPSQIDSFMREGYLVLPSAVPVSLVHEALRQINHELGKPGMMIEGGVEGAAKLAGNTSNSAAIRNLFFGSSVATYVASLVGEIAPPQGAQIALRFPELGPAYEPKGNEWHTDGMRQGKWNPFSLLVGIALSDVQQPQSGNLIVFPKSHHALHGMLQEGGVLAGCATTCTSVDTVWGDGHLPDLGPPIQLLCSKGDVVLCHPKMAHRGGPNLSCNIRYQVYFRIKHALHDDRMERAKTDLFADLDGCQNNKAS
;
A
#
# COMPACT_ATOMS: atom_id res chain seq x y z
N MET A 1 38.06 4.44 22.74
CA MET A 1 36.70 4.94 23.01
C MET A 1 35.69 3.84 22.73
N ALA A 2 34.74 3.59 23.62
CA ALA A 2 33.68 2.63 23.35
C ALA A 2 32.72 3.23 22.30
N MET A 3 32.88 2.82 21.05
CA MET A 3 31.91 3.11 19.99
C MET A 3 30.52 2.54 20.31
N TRP A 4 29.48 3.04 19.65
CA TRP A 4 28.04 2.85 19.92
C TRP A 4 27.65 1.54 20.64
N ALA A 5 26.83 1.67 21.68
CA ALA A 5 26.42 0.54 22.53
C ALA A 5 25.38 -0.36 21.84
N ASN A 6 25.26 -1.60 22.31
CA ASN A 6 24.18 -2.49 21.88
C ASN A 6 22.81 -1.83 22.15
N GLY A 7 21.96 -1.78 21.13
CA GLY A 7 20.68 -1.08 21.14
C GLY A 7 20.76 0.40 20.76
N SER A 8 21.91 0.95 20.34
CA SER A 8 21.98 2.35 19.89
C SER A 8 21.14 2.59 18.63
N VAL A 9 20.58 3.79 18.47
CA VAL A 9 19.94 4.23 17.22
C VAL A 9 20.88 5.19 16.49
N LEU A 10 21.32 4.79 15.30
CA LEU A 10 22.26 5.56 14.49
C LEU A 10 21.60 5.96 13.17
N GLU A 11 21.79 7.21 12.77
CA GLU A 11 21.61 7.65 11.40
C GLU A 11 22.95 7.67 10.69
N LEU A 12 23.00 7.02 9.53
CA LEU A 12 24.12 7.05 8.60
C LEU A 12 23.72 7.96 7.44
N ARG A 13 24.46 9.05 7.25
CA ARG A 13 24.33 9.94 6.08
C ARG A 13 25.51 9.73 5.15
N HIS A 14 25.26 9.23 3.94
CA HIS A 14 26.28 9.06 2.94
C HIS A 14 26.80 10.43 2.47
N VAL A 15 28.11 10.68 2.63
CA VAL A 15 28.70 12.02 2.43
C VAL A 15 28.58 12.51 1.00
N ALA A 16 28.71 11.63 0.00
CA ALA A 16 28.70 12.08 -1.40
C ALA A 16 27.29 12.35 -1.96
N THR A 17 26.24 11.77 -1.37
CA THR A 17 24.88 11.86 -1.92
C THR A 17 23.86 12.45 -0.96
N ASP A 18 24.21 12.67 0.31
CA ASP A 18 23.31 13.03 1.41
C ASP A 18 22.18 12.02 1.66
N ALA A 19 22.23 10.82 1.08
CA ALA A 19 21.26 9.77 1.37
C ALA A 19 21.40 9.31 2.83
N THR A 20 20.29 9.22 3.55
CA THR A 20 20.27 8.82 4.96
C THR A 20 19.57 7.48 5.17
N ALA A 21 20.00 6.77 6.20
CA ALA A 21 19.29 5.61 6.74
C ALA A 21 19.50 5.53 8.25
N THR A 22 18.43 5.17 8.96
CA THR A 22 18.48 5.01 10.42
C THR A 22 18.38 3.53 10.79
N PHE A 23 19.23 3.11 11.73
CA PHE A 23 19.37 1.71 12.13
C PHE A 23 19.32 1.58 13.64
N LEU A 24 18.72 0.48 14.09
CA LEU A 24 18.98 -0.07 15.42
C LEU A 24 20.28 -0.87 15.35
N VAL A 25 21.18 -0.68 16.30
CA VAL A 25 22.48 -1.36 16.33
C VAL A 25 22.44 -2.55 17.26
N GLU A 26 22.77 -3.72 16.75
CA GLU A 26 23.20 -4.84 17.57
C GLU A 26 24.73 -4.90 17.56
N ARG A 27 25.34 -4.97 18.75
CA ARG A 27 26.79 -4.97 18.89
C ARG A 27 27.29 -6.30 19.44
N GLU A 28 28.21 -6.90 18.70
CA GLU A 28 28.98 -8.07 19.14
C GLU A 28 30.48 -7.73 19.06
N LYS A 29 31.14 -7.63 20.22
CA LYS A 29 32.56 -7.24 20.33
C LYS A 29 32.84 -5.89 19.63
N SER A 30 33.62 -5.89 18.55
CA SER A 30 33.97 -4.72 17.73
C SER A 30 33.09 -4.59 16.48
N GLN A 31 32.17 -5.52 16.26
CA GLN A 31 31.36 -5.57 15.06
C GLN A 31 29.94 -5.07 15.34
N LEU A 32 29.34 -4.49 14.30
CA LEU A 32 27.99 -3.94 14.32
C LEU A 32 27.12 -4.70 13.33
N THR A 33 25.90 -5.03 13.74
CA THR A 33 24.83 -5.45 12.84
C THR A 33 23.76 -4.37 12.83
N PHE A 34 23.30 -4.01 11.64
CA PHE A 34 22.24 -3.03 11.46
C PHE A 34 20.89 -3.74 11.40
N CYS A 35 19.99 -3.37 12.30
CA CYS A 35 18.64 -3.88 12.41
C CYS A 35 17.63 -2.83 11.93
N ARG A 36 16.51 -3.30 11.38
CA ARG A 36 15.40 -2.42 10.99
C ARG A 36 14.71 -1.88 12.24
N LEU A 37 14.32 -0.60 12.23
CA LEU A 37 13.74 0.05 13.41
C LEU A 37 12.32 -0.43 13.73
N ASP A 38 11.51 -0.65 12.70
CA ASP A 38 10.12 -1.11 12.75
C ASP A 38 9.99 -2.64 12.86
N ALA A 39 11.04 -3.38 12.50
CA ALA A 39 11.14 -4.82 12.66
C ALA A 39 12.53 -5.18 13.23
N PRO A 40 12.75 -5.04 14.55
CA PRO A 40 14.07 -5.18 15.17
C PRO A 40 14.69 -6.59 15.06
N TYR A 41 13.88 -7.59 14.70
CA TYR A 41 14.33 -8.95 14.41
C TYR A 41 14.82 -9.15 12.97
N GLU A 42 14.57 -8.19 12.08
CA GLU A 42 15.11 -8.17 10.73
C GLU A 42 16.45 -7.43 10.71
N LYS A 43 17.45 -8.08 10.12
CA LYS A 43 18.84 -7.61 10.06
C LYS A 43 19.22 -7.33 8.61
N LEU A 44 20.12 -6.36 8.43
CA LEU A 44 20.71 -6.09 7.13
C LEU A 44 21.52 -7.31 6.69
N LYS A 45 21.22 -7.79 5.48
CA LYS A 45 21.87 -8.93 4.85
C LYS A 45 22.54 -8.48 3.57
N VAL A 46 23.78 -8.93 3.39
CA VAL A 46 24.52 -8.79 2.13
C VAL A 46 24.86 -10.18 1.62
N ALA A 47 24.32 -10.54 0.46
CA ALA A 47 24.53 -11.83 -0.18
C ALA A 47 25.96 -11.95 -0.73
N GLN A 48 26.43 -13.17 -1.03
CA GLN A 48 27.75 -13.39 -1.63
C GLN A 48 27.93 -12.81 -3.04
N THR A 49 26.85 -12.32 -3.64
CA THR A 49 26.77 -11.58 -4.91
C THR A 49 26.88 -10.06 -4.71
N GLY A 50 26.76 -9.55 -3.48
CA GLY A 50 26.77 -8.12 -3.16
C GLY A 50 25.38 -7.50 -3.00
N ASP A 51 24.33 -8.27 -3.26
CA ASP A 51 22.93 -7.85 -3.12
C ASP A 51 22.58 -7.59 -1.65
N THR A 52 21.88 -6.48 -1.41
CA THR A 52 21.55 -6.02 -0.06
C THR A 52 20.04 -6.10 0.20
N SER A 53 19.64 -6.67 1.33
CA SER A 53 18.23 -6.90 1.68
C SER A 53 18.02 -6.98 3.20
N TRP A 54 16.77 -6.98 3.64
CA TRP A 54 16.39 -7.33 5.01
C TRP A 54 16.12 -8.83 5.14
N GLY A 55 16.39 -9.42 6.31
CA GLY A 55 16.04 -10.82 6.58
C GLY A 55 15.99 -11.19 8.06
N ALA A 56 15.13 -12.16 8.39
CA ALA A 56 14.98 -12.73 9.74
C ALA A 56 15.94 -13.92 9.99
N GLY A 57 16.09 -14.31 11.26
CA GLY A 57 16.95 -15.39 11.78
C GLY A 57 17.13 -16.62 10.87
N GLY A 58 18.37 -16.96 10.51
CA GLY A 58 18.74 -18.18 9.76
C GLY A 58 19.73 -18.02 8.61
N GLY A 59 20.06 -16.79 8.20
CA GLY A 59 21.04 -16.49 7.14
C GLY A 59 22.38 -15.95 7.64
N LYS A 60 23.41 -15.91 6.77
CA LYS A 60 24.65 -15.16 7.03
C LYS A 60 24.33 -13.65 7.00
N PHE A 61 24.10 -13.04 8.16
CA PHE A 61 23.86 -11.60 8.29
C PHE A 61 25.12 -10.79 8.03
N ALA A 62 24.96 -9.53 7.61
CA ALA A 62 26.09 -8.64 7.42
C ALA A 62 26.50 -8.06 8.78
N SER A 63 27.72 -8.41 9.20
CA SER A 63 28.38 -7.81 10.35
C SER A 63 29.46 -6.85 9.85
N PHE A 64 29.51 -5.65 10.40
CA PHE A 64 30.35 -4.56 9.92
C PHE A 64 31.43 -4.20 10.93
N THR A 65 32.64 -4.01 10.45
CA THR A 65 33.73 -3.35 11.17
C THR A 65 33.74 -1.88 10.76
N PRO A 66 33.34 -0.97 11.65
CA PRO A 66 33.42 0.46 11.39
C PRO A 66 34.87 0.94 11.50
N ILE A 67 35.30 1.74 10.54
CA ILE A 67 36.65 2.28 10.44
C ILE A 67 36.53 3.81 10.39
N ALA A 68 37.04 4.48 11.42
CA ALA A 68 37.01 5.94 11.49
C ALA A 68 37.91 6.55 10.40
N ALA A 69 37.40 7.59 9.75
CA ALA A 69 38.18 8.45 8.87
C ALA A 69 38.94 9.50 9.72
N PRO A 70 39.86 10.30 9.12
CA PRO A 70 40.60 11.33 9.84
C PRO A 70 39.73 12.43 10.48
N ASP A 71 38.51 12.63 9.98
CA ASP A 71 37.49 13.50 10.56
C ASP A 71 36.67 12.72 11.62
N GLU A 72 36.60 13.23 12.85
CA GLU A 72 36.11 12.51 14.05
C GLU A 72 34.64 12.05 13.96
N ALA A 73 33.89 12.47 12.95
CA ALA A 73 32.49 12.11 12.73
C ALA A 73 32.23 11.20 11.50
N LEU A 74 33.27 10.85 10.73
CA LEU A 74 33.14 10.12 9.47
C LEU A 74 33.65 8.68 9.60
N TYR A 75 32.90 7.73 9.04
CA TYR A 75 33.20 6.31 9.10
C TYR A 75 33.02 5.64 7.75
N THR A 76 33.82 4.61 7.51
CA THR A 76 33.52 3.58 6.51
C THR A 76 33.08 2.30 7.22
N PHE A 77 32.23 1.51 6.59
CA PHE A 77 31.70 0.27 7.20
C PHE A 77 32.10 -0.92 6.35
N GLN A 78 33.15 -1.63 6.76
CA GLN A 78 33.66 -2.80 6.06
C GLN A 78 32.92 -4.06 6.51
N LEU A 79 32.48 -4.89 5.56
CA LEU A 79 31.85 -6.16 5.87
C LEU A 79 32.89 -7.16 6.41
N CYS A 80 32.55 -7.84 7.51
CA CYS A 80 33.38 -8.89 8.09
C CYS A 80 33.33 -10.19 7.27
N ALA A 81 32.24 -10.43 6.54
CA ALA A 81 32.12 -11.54 5.62
C ALA A 81 32.74 -11.18 4.27
N ASN A 82 33.57 -12.07 3.71
CA ASN A 82 34.14 -11.96 2.36
C ASN A 82 35.28 -10.93 2.16
N GLN A 83 36.12 -10.69 3.19
CA GLN A 83 37.24 -9.73 3.17
C GLN A 83 38.28 -9.90 2.04
N LYS A 84 38.29 -11.02 1.29
CA LYS A 84 39.26 -11.31 0.21
C LYS A 84 38.68 -11.24 -1.21
N LYS A 85 37.46 -10.71 -1.38
CA LYS A 85 36.84 -10.53 -2.70
C LYS A 85 37.03 -9.11 -3.23
N ALA A 86 37.09 -8.97 -4.55
CA ALA A 86 37.08 -7.66 -5.19
C ALA A 86 35.73 -6.95 -4.98
N ASN A 87 35.75 -5.65 -4.68
CA ASN A 87 34.56 -4.78 -4.70
C ASN A 87 34.25 -4.28 -6.12
N ALA A 88 33.17 -3.50 -6.24
CA ALA A 88 32.72 -2.90 -7.49
C ALA A 88 33.79 -2.06 -8.21
N ALA A 89 34.76 -1.51 -7.47
CA ALA A 89 35.85 -0.70 -8.02
C ALA A 89 37.16 -1.49 -8.24
N GLY A 90 37.13 -2.82 -8.08
CA GLY A 90 38.31 -3.68 -8.24
C GLY A 90 39.29 -3.66 -7.06
N GLY A 91 38.96 -3.00 -5.95
CA GLY A 91 39.73 -3.04 -4.70
C GLY A 91 39.39 -4.25 -3.83
N GLU A 92 40.16 -4.50 -2.77
CA GLU A 92 39.94 -5.64 -1.86
C GLU A 92 38.92 -5.32 -0.75
N GLY A 93 38.04 -6.28 -0.48
CA GLY A 93 37.06 -6.20 0.59
C GLY A 93 35.81 -5.41 0.20
N TRP A 94 34.70 -5.70 0.87
CA TRP A 94 33.41 -5.10 0.59
C TRP A 94 33.02 -4.08 1.65
N TYR A 95 32.46 -2.97 1.19
CA TYR A 95 32.03 -1.87 2.02
C TYR A 95 30.55 -1.57 1.79
N LEU A 96 29.91 -1.02 2.82
CA LEU A 96 28.60 -0.41 2.68
C LEU A 96 28.73 0.85 1.81
N GLY A 97 27.79 1.05 0.90
CA GLY A 97 27.75 2.22 0.01
C GLY A 97 26.36 2.50 -0.53
N VAL A 98 26.27 3.50 -1.43
CA VAL A 98 25.01 3.92 -2.05
C VAL A 98 25.10 3.83 -3.58
N GLY A 99 24.18 3.07 -4.18
CA GLY A 99 24.08 2.89 -5.64
C GLY A 99 22.78 3.46 -6.23
N ILE A 100 22.75 3.56 -7.56
CA ILE A 100 21.57 3.90 -8.37
C ILE A 100 21.30 2.75 -9.34
N GLY A 101 20.03 2.36 -9.50
CA GLY A 101 19.65 1.30 -10.46
C GLY A 101 20.09 -0.12 -10.08
N ALA A 102 20.54 -0.32 -8.84
CA ALA A 102 20.89 -1.63 -8.29
C ALA A 102 19.76 -2.18 -7.40
N THR A 103 19.77 -3.49 -7.16
CA THR A 103 18.93 -4.15 -6.16
C THR A 103 19.53 -3.94 -4.76
N GLY A 104 18.78 -3.30 -3.87
CA GLY A 104 19.24 -2.98 -2.52
C GLY A 104 18.12 -2.50 -1.60
N VAL A 105 18.47 -2.01 -0.41
CA VAL A 105 17.50 -1.37 0.50
C VAL A 105 17.27 0.06 0.04
N ALA A 106 16.01 0.43 -0.27
CA ALA A 106 15.69 1.76 -0.79
C ALA A 106 15.97 2.87 0.24
N LEU A 107 16.63 3.95 -0.23
CA LEU A 107 16.95 5.14 0.56
C LEU A 107 16.20 6.40 0.06
N GLY A 108 15.27 6.22 -0.89
CA GLY A 108 14.59 7.32 -1.60
C GLY A 108 15.39 7.85 -2.79
N HIS A 109 14.75 8.69 -3.63
CA HIS A 109 15.36 9.31 -4.82
C HIS A 109 16.05 8.31 -5.78
N SER A 110 15.47 7.13 -5.97
CA SER A 110 16.03 6.04 -6.79
C SER A 110 17.41 5.53 -6.33
N ARG A 111 17.77 5.77 -5.07
CA ARG A 111 19.01 5.31 -4.44
C ARG A 111 18.76 4.09 -3.56
N VAL A 112 19.74 3.21 -3.53
CA VAL A 112 19.70 1.99 -2.74
C VAL A 112 21.00 1.83 -1.94
N LEU A 113 20.88 1.24 -0.75
CA LEU A 113 22.01 0.80 0.04
C LEU A 113 22.54 -0.52 -0.56
N ILE A 114 23.86 -0.58 -0.77
CA ILE A 114 24.56 -1.73 -1.34
C ILE A 114 25.71 -2.17 -0.43
N GLY A 115 26.10 -3.43 -0.52
CA GLY A 115 27.09 -4.06 0.35
C GLY A 115 28.35 -4.56 -0.34
N HIS A 116 28.64 -4.10 -1.56
CA HIS A 116 29.82 -4.48 -2.34
C HIS A 116 30.57 -3.26 -2.92
N ALA A 117 30.40 -2.10 -2.28
CA ALA A 117 31.02 -0.84 -2.69
C ALA A 117 32.53 -0.81 -2.37
N ALA A 118 33.20 0.19 -2.95
CA ALA A 118 34.50 0.65 -2.46
C ALA A 118 34.32 1.40 -1.11
N PRO A 119 35.40 1.73 -0.37
CA PRO A 119 35.29 2.50 0.86
C PRO A 119 34.57 3.84 0.65
N GLU A 120 33.33 3.93 1.13
CA GLU A 120 32.51 5.15 1.09
C GLU A 120 32.34 5.73 2.50
N LEU A 121 32.30 7.06 2.58
CA LEU A 121 32.22 7.79 3.84
C LEU A 121 30.77 8.05 4.23
N PHE A 122 30.48 7.79 5.51
CA PHE A 122 29.22 8.09 6.14
C PHE A 122 29.46 8.98 7.35
N ALA A 123 28.73 10.08 7.43
CA ALA A 123 28.58 10.82 8.67
C ALA A 123 27.61 10.05 9.57
N VAL A 124 27.99 9.84 10.84
CA VAL A 124 27.19 9.04 11.76
C VAL A 124 26.67 9.89 12.91
N THR A 125 25.35 9.97 13.01
CA THR A 125 24.66 10.67 14.12
C THR A 125 24.04 9.64 15.05
N GLN A 126 24.39 9.67 16.34
CA GLN A 126 23.73 8.83 17.34
C GLN A 126 22.53 9.57 17.94
N HIS A 127 21.32 9.09 17.62
CA HIS A 127 20.09 9.66 18.17
C HIS A 127 19.77 9.12 19.56
N ALA A 128 20.13 7.86 19.85
CA ALA A 128 19.92 7.26 21.16
C ALA A 128 21.03 6.26 21.52
N ARG A 129 21.40 6.22 22.81
CA ARG A 129 22.35 5.23 23.36
C ARG A 129 21.74 3.85 23.58
N LYS A 130 20.42 3.81 23.74
CA LYS A 130 19.64 2.59 23.89
C LYS A 130 18.23 2.88 23.40
N ALA A 131 17.79 2.19 22.36
CA ALA A 131 16.42 2.19 21.91
C ALA A 131 15.58 1.62 23.05
N THR A 132 14.62 2.42 23.49
CA THR A 132 13.59 1.93 24.38
C THR A 132 12.41 1.62 23.48
N LEU A 133 11.99 0.36 23.44
CA LEU A 133 10.71 0.01 22.86
C LEU A 133 9.65 0.62 23.77
N GLN A 134 9.20 1.83 23.44
CA GLN A 134 7.97 2.34 24.00
C GLN A 134 6.84 1.63 23.27
N LEU A 135 6.20 0.69 23.97
CA LEU A 135 4.80 0.43 23.69
C LEU A 135 4.09 1.74 24.01
N ASP A 136 3.83 2.52 22.98
CA ASP A 136 3.25 3.83 23.15
C ASP A 136 1.88 3.66 23.82
N ALA A 137 1.72 4.19 25.03
CA ALA A 137 0.44 4.19 25.74
C ALA A 137 -0.62 5.02 25.00
N SER A 138 -0.26 5.78 23.95
CA SER A 138 -1.23 6.30 22.98
C SER A 138 -2.02 5.18 22.29
N CYS A 139 -1.54 3.92 22.24
CA CYS A 139 -2.35 2.80 21.79
C CYS A 139 -3.45 2.38 22.80
N VAL A 140 -3.41 2.90 24.03
CA VAL A 140 -4.40 2.63 25.09
C VAL A 140 -5.16 3.90 25.50
N THR A 141 -4.65 5.10 25.21
CA THR A 141 -5.33 6.37 25.53
C THR A 141 -5.45 7.36 24.37
N SER A 142 -5.16 6.99 23.11
CA SER A 142 -5.54 7.86 21.99
C SER A 142 -7.04 7.75 21.76
N SER A 143 -7.67 8.88 21.45
CA SER A 143 -8.88 8.87 20.62
C SER A 143 -8.71 7.84 19.50
N LEU A 144 -9.76 7.08 19.18
CA LEU A 144 -9.75 6.17 18.04
C LEU A 144 -9.14 6.89 16.82
N PRO A 145 -8.27 6.25 16.03
CA PRO A 145 -7.55 6.93 14.96
C PRO A 145 -8.53 7.52 13.93
N GLN A 146 -8.46 8.83 13.73
CA GLN A 146 -9.31 9.58 12.80
C GLN A 146 -8.49 10.12 11.63
N LEU A 147 -9.17 10.43 10.53
CA LEU A 147 -8.55 11.16 9.44
C LEU A 147 -8.31 12.61 9.83
N SER A 148 -7.15 13.15 9.45
CA SER A 148 -6.88 14.58 9.59
C SER A 148 -7.72 15.41 8.60
N PRO A 149 -7.95 16.71 8.88
CA PRO A 149 -8.55 17.64 7.92
C PRO A 149 -7.85 17.61 6.55
N SER A 150 -6.51 17.57 6.53
CA SER A 150 -5.74 17.49 5.28
C SER A 150 -5.94 16.19 4.50
N GLN A 151 -6.16 15.06 5.18
CA GLN A 151 -6.52 13.79 4.55
C GLN A 151 -7.93 13.84 3.97
N ILE A 152 -8.88 14.46 4.67
CA ILE A 152 -10.25 14.68 4.19
C ILE A 152 -10.24 15.61 2.97
N ASP A 153 -9.47 16.70 2.99
CA ASP A 153 -9.29 17.59 1.84
C ASP A 153 -8.67 16.87 0.65
N SER A 154 -7.68 16.01 0.89
CA SER A 154 -7.11 15.19 -0.17
C SER A 154 -8.14 14.24 -0.75
N PHE A 155 -8.95 13.59 0.08
CA PHE A 155 -10.05 12.74 -0.38
C PHE A 155 -11.09 13.54 -1.17
N MET A 156 -11.48 14.73 -0.71
CA MET A 156 -12.45 15.57 -1.41
C MET A 156 -11.93 16.04 -2.76
N ARG A 157 -10.64 16.40 -2.84
CA ARG A 157 -10.00 16.87 -4.06
C ARG A 157 -9.77 15.73 -5.05
N GLU A 158 -9.13 14.65 -4.60
CA GLU A 158 -8.68 13.55 -5.46
C GLU A 158 -9.73 12.45 -5.64
N GLY A 159 -10.70 12.35 -4.74
CA GLY A 159 -11.80 11.37 -4.70
C GLY A 159 -11.40 9.98 -4.19
N TYR A 160 -10.16 9.85 -3.73
CA TYR A 160 -9.68 8.67 -3.01
C TYR A 160 -8.61 9.06 -1.98
N LEU A 161 -8.33 8.14 -1.06
CA LEU A 161 -7.27 8.25 -0.06
C LEU A 161 -6.67 6.88 0.20
N VAL A 162 -5.33 6.79 0.25
CA VAL A 162 -4.62 5.56 0.66
C VAL A 162 -4.12 5.74 2.09
N LEU A 163 -4.43 4.78 2.95
CA LEU A 163 -4.00 4.70 4.34
C LEU A 163 -3.01 3.54 4.47
N PRO A 164 -1.70 3.83 4.60
CA PRO A 164 -0.70 2.80 4.73
C PRO A 164 -0.88 2.00 6.02
N SER A 165 -0.77 0.67 5.93
CA SER A 165 -0.75 -0.23 7.10
C SER A 165 -1.93 -0.04 8.08
N ALA A 166 -3.09 0.38 7.57
CA ALA A 166 -4.28 0.62 8.39
C ALA A 166 -4.90 -0.68 8.93
N VAL A 167 -4.62 -1.83 8.30
CA VAL A 167 -5.02 -3.15 8.80
C VAL A 167 -3.78 -3.92 9.27
N PRO A 168 -3.79 -4.41 10.53
CA PRO A 168 -2.73 -5.28 11.02
C PRO A 168 -2.47 -6.48 10.10
N VAL A 169 -1.20 -6.76 9.82
CA VAL A 169 -0.78 -7.86 8.94
C VAL A 169 -1.27 -9.23 9.45
N SER A 170 -1.47 -9.40 10.76
CA SER A 170 -2.07 -10.61 11.33
C SER A 170 -3.48 -10.88 10.79
N LEU A 171 -4.33 -9.85 10.70
CA LEU A 171 -5.69 -9.98 10.14
C LEU A 171 -5.65 -10.25 8.64
N VAL A 172 -4.69 -9.63 7.93
CA VAL A 172 -4.45 -9.92 6.50
C VAL A 172 -4.08 -11.39 6.30
N HIS A 173 -3.19 -11.93 7.12
CA HIS A 173 -2.78 -13.33 7.04
C HIS A 173 -3.93 -14.30 7.35
N GLU A 174 -4.79 -13.99 8.31
CA GLU A 174 -5.98 -14.79 8.60
C GLU A 174 -6.96 -14.80 7.43
N ALA A 175 -7.22 -13.63 6.83
CA ALA A 175 -8.05 -13.49 5.64
C ALA A 175 -7.47 -14.28 4.46
N LEU A 176 -6.18 -14.15 4.17
CA LEU A 176 -5.50 -14.90 3.11
C LEU A 176 -5.56 -16.40 3.34
N ARG A 177 -5.32 -16.87 4.57
CA ARG A 177 -5.42 -18.29 4.92
C ARG A 177 -6.82 -18.82 4.62
N GLN A 178 -7.86 -18.07 4.99
CA GLN A 178 -9.25 -18.44 4.70
C GLN A 178 -9.52 -18.48 3.20
N ILE A 179 -9.12 -17.44 2.44
CA ILE A 179 -9.32 -17.38 0.98
C ILE A 179 -8.60 -18.55 0.29
N ASN A 180 -7.32 -18.76 0.60
CA ASN A 180 -6.50 -19.78 -0.04
C ASN A 180 -6.96 -21.20 0.31
N HIS A 181 -7.45 -21.42 1.53
CA HIS A 181 -8.05 -22.69 1.92
C HIS A 181 -9.27 -23.03 1.06
N GLU A 182 -10.12 -22.03 0.79
CA GLU A 182 -11.30 -22.22 -0.08
C GLU A 182 -10.91 -22.34 -1.56
N LEU A 183 -9.92 -21.58 -2.04
CA LEU A 183 -9.40 -21.70 -3.41
C LEU A 183 -8.83 -23.09 -3.71
N GLY A 184 -8.24 -23.75 -2.71
CA GLY A 184 -7.69 -25.09 -2.87
C GLY A 184 -8.74 -26.21 -3.00
N LYS A 185 -10.03 -25.91 -2.80
CA LYS A 185 -11.11 -26.91 -2.91
C LYS A 185 -11.62 -26.97 -4.36
N PRO A 186 -11.69 -28.16 -4.99
CA PRO A 186 -12.24 -28.31 -6.34
C PRO A 186 -13.65 -27.72 -6.46
N GLY A 187 -13.89 -26.95 -7.52
CA GLY A 187 -15.21 -26.36 -7.81
C GLY A 187 -15.53 -25.05 -7.06
N MET A 188 -14.62 -24.53 -6.23
CA MET A 188 -14.86 -23.26 -5.52
C MET A 188 -14.68 -22.02 -6.39
N MET A 189 -14.11 -22.14 -7.58
CA MET A 189 -14.08 -21.07 -8.57
C MET A 189 -15.28 -21.22 -9.52
N ILE A 190 -16.20 -20.27 -9.46
CA ILE A 190 -17.43 -20.24 -10.27
C ILE A 190 -17.50 -18.97 -11.11
N GLU A 191 -18.32 -19.00 -12.16
CA GLU A 191 -18.59 -17.82 -12.98
C GLU A 191 -19.25 -16.69 -12.18
N GLY A 192 -19.08 -15.46 -12.66
CA GLY A 192 -19.74 -14.27 -12.13
C GLY A 192 -18.91 -13.47 -11.13
N GLY A 193 -17.59 -13.53 -11.22
CA GLY A 193 -16.69 -12.53 -10.63
C GLY A 193 -16.70 -11.22 -11.40
N VAL A 194 -15.90 -10.27 -10.91
CA VAL A 194 -15.81 -8.94 -11.52
C VAL A 194 -15.22 -9.09 -12.92
N GLU A 195 -15.78 -8.39 -13.91
CA GLU A 195 -15.17 -8.26 -15.24
C GLU A 195 -15.00 -9.59 -15.98
N GLY A 196 -15.97 -10.49 -15.79
CA GLY A 196 -15.94 -11.83 -16.42
C GLY A 196 -14.98 -12.81 -15.74
N ALA A 197 -14.22 -12.40 -14.72
CA ALA A 197 -13.35 -13.31 -13.98
C ALA A 197 -14.17 -14.31 -13.14
N ALA A 198 -13.55 -15.41 -12.75
CA ALA A 198 -14.14 -16.34 -11.80
C ALA A 198 -14.16 -15.71 -10.38
N LYS A 199 -15.18 -16.03 -9.59
CA LYS A 199 -15.28 -15.69 -8.17
C LYS A 199 -15.26 -16.92 -7.30
N LEU A 200 -14.93 -16.69 -6.03
CA LEU A 200 -15.04 -17.71 -5.01
C LEU A 200 -16.51 -17.99 -4.67
N ALA A 201 -16.91 -19.25 -4.68
CA ALA A 201 -18.24 -19.71 -4.35
C ALA A 201 -18.51 -19.64 -2.83
N GLY A 202 -19.78 -19.81 -2.45
CA GLY A 202 -20.20 -19.89 -1.05
C GLY A 202 -20.15 -18.55 -0.33
N ASN A 203 -19.87 -18.61 0.98
CA ASN A 203 -20.02 -17.47 1.90
C ASN A 203 -18.69 -16.97 2.49
N THR A 204 -17.55 -17.28 1.84
CA THR A 204 -16.22 -16.94 2.34
C THR A 204 -16.05 -15.44 2.60
N SER A 205 -16.67 -14.61 1.75
CA SER A 205 -16.65 -13.16 1.89
C SER A 205 -17.31 -12.64 3.17
N ASN A 206 -18.14 -13.45 3.83
CA ASN A 206 -18.79 -13.12 5.11
C ASN A 206 -18.19 -13.91 6.29
N SER A 207 -17.11 -14.65 6.09
CA SER A 207 -16.39 -15.31 7.19
C SER A 207 -15.85 -14.28 8.20
N ALA A 208 -15.67 -14.72 9.45
CA ALA A 208 -15.10 -13.88 10.51
C ALA A 208 -13.73 -13.31 10.11
N ALA A 209 -12.86 -14.11 9.48
CA ALA A 209 -11.55 -13.68 9.01
C ALA A 209 -11.62 -12.49 8.03
N ILE A 210 -12.59 -12.50 7.09
CA ILE A 210 -12.78 -11.40 6.15
C ILE A 210 -13.40 -10.19 6.85
N ARG A 211 -14.45 -10.39 7.65
CA ARG A 211 -15.14 -9.30 8.36
C ARG A 211 -14.21 -8.59 9.35
N ASN A 212 -13.30 -9.31 9.99
CA ASN A 212 -12.33 -8.75 10.93
C ASN A 212 -11.35 -7.78 10.27
N LEU A 213 -11.14 -7.82 8.95
CA LEU A 213 -10.37 -6.79 8.25
C LEU A 213 -10.97 -5.38 8.46
N PHE A 214 -12.30 -5.30 8.59
CA PHE A 214 -13.02 -4.04 8.85
C PHE A 214 -13.29 -3.83 10.35
N PHE A 215 -13.88 -4.83 11.02
CA PHE A 215 -14.34 -4.70 12.40
C PHE A 215 -13.26 -4.95 13.46
N GLY A 216 -12.20 -5.69 13.12
CA GLY A 216 -11.08 -6.00 14.01
C GLY A 216 -9.89 -5.04 13.86
N SER A 217 -10.02 -4.03 13.00
CA SER A 217 -8.98 -3.03 12.71
C SER A 217 -9.50 -1.60 12.96
N SER A 218 -8.66 -0.59 12.71
CA SER A 218 -9.03 0.82 12.79
C SER A 218 -9.86 1.34 11.60
N VAL A 219 -10.14 0.48 10.61
CA VAL A 219 -10.83 0.89 9.37
C VAL A 219 -12.20 1.51 9.63
N ALA A 220 -12.99 0.94 10.54
CA ALA A 220 -14.30 1.50 10.88
C ALA A 220 -14.20 2.95 11.39
N THR A 221 -13.16 3.28 12.14
CA THR A 221 -12.94 4.64 12.64
C THR A 221 -12.58 5.61 11.52
N TYR A 222 -11.65 5.25 10.63
CA TYR A 222 -11.29 6.10 9.48
C TYR A 222 -12.49 6.35 8.57
N VAL A 223 -13.31 5.32 8.36
CA VAL A 223 -14.54 5.42 7.57
C VAL A 223 -15.55 6.35 8.24
N ALA A 224 -15.73 6.25 9.56
CA ALA A 224 -16.59 7.17 10.31
C ALA A 224 -16.10 8.63 10.22
N SER A 225 -14.78 8.88 10.09
CA SER A 225 -14.25 10.23 9.85
C SER A 225 -14.69 10.85 8.52
N LEU A 226 -15.05 10.05 7.50
CA LEU A 226 -15.60 10.56 6.24
C LEU A 226 -17.12 10.51 6.22
N VAL A 227 -17.68 9.35 6.56
CA VAL A 227 -19.11 9.07 6.38
C VAL A 227 -19.93 9.74 7.47
N GLY A 228 -19.46 9.73 8.72
CA GLY A 228 -20.28 10.01 9.89
C GLY A 228 -20.83 8.71 10.48
N GLU A 229 -22.12 8.67 10.79
CA GLU A 229 -22.75 7.47 11.31
C GLU A 229 -22.87 6.40 10.21
N ILE A 230 -22.28 5.23 10.43
CA ILE A 230 -22.23 4.15 9.42
C ILE A 230 -23.28 3.09 9.69
N ALA A 231 -23.95 2.64 8.62
CA ALA A 231 -24.66 1.37 8.65
C ALA A 231 -23.65 0.21 8.61
N PRO A 232 -23.79 -0.83 9.45
CA PRO A 232 -22.87 -1.97 9.44
C PRO A 232 -22.80 -2.63 8.04
N PRO A 233 -21.60 -2.87 7.48
CA PRO A 233 -21.49 -3.54 6.20
C PRO A 233 -22.09 -4.96 6.26
N GLN A 234 -23.04 -5.22 5.36
CA GLN A 234 -23.76 -6.49 5.28
C GLN A 234 -22.87 -7.61 4.73
N GLY A 235 -21.84 -7.28 3.95
CA GLY A 235 -20.85 -8.23 3.49
C GLY A 235 -19.67 -7.59 2.78
N ALA A 236 -18.71 -8.42 2.43
CA ALA A 236 -17.54 -8.02 1.66
C ALA A 236 -17.58 -8.62 0.25
N GLN A 237 -16.74 -8.09 -0.63
CA GLN A 237 -16.42 -8.69 -1.91
C GLN A 237 -14.95 -9.09 -1.91
N ILE A 238 -14.66 -10.35 -2.21
CA ILE A 238 -13.28 -10.80 -2.48
C ILE A 238 -13.02 -10.58 -3.97
N ALA A 239 -12.02 -9.77 -4.29
CA ALA A 239 -11.61 -9.43 -5.64
C ALA A 239 -10.22 -9.99 -5.92
N LEU A 240 -10.20 -11.17 -6.55
CA LEU A 240 -9.00 -11.82 -7.04
C LEU A 240 -8.68 -11.35 -8.45
N ARG A 241 -7.41 -11.10 -8.74
CA ARG A 241 -6.90 -10.94 -10.09
C ARG A 241 -5.87 -12.02 -10.35
N PHE A 242 -6.21 -12.97 -11.20
CA PHE A 242 -5.29 -14.01 -11.64
C PHE A 242 -4.33 -13.45 -12.70
N PRO A 243 -3.11 -13.98 -12.79
CA PRO A 243 -2.20 -13.68 -13.89
C PRO A 243 -2.85 -13.89 -15.26
N GLU A 244 -2.65 -12.94 -16.17
CA GLU A 244 -3.07 -13.00 -17.56
C GLU A 244 -1.95 -13.57 -18.44
N LEU A 245 -2.31 -14.37 -19.44
CA LEU A 245 -1.36 -15.00 -20.36
C LEU A 245 -1.20 -14.24 -21.70
N GLY A 246 -1.75 -13.03 -21.78
CA GLY A 246 -1.75 -12.19 -22.98
C GLY A 246 -0.54 -11.25 -23.11
N PRO A 247 -0.43 -10.53 -24.22
CA PRO A 247 0.56 -9.47 -24.37
C PRO A 247 0.30 -8.34 -23.37
N ALA A 248 1.37 -7.63 -23.00
CA ALA A 248 1.24 -6.44 -22.17
C ALA A 248 0.44 -5.35 -22.89
N TYR A 249 -0.37 -4.62 -22.12
CA TYR A 249 -1.15 -3.49 -22.61
C TYR A 249 -1.26 -2.41 -21.53
N GLU A 250 -1.40 -1.16 -21.97
CA GLU A 250 -1.60 -0.03 -21.09
C GLU A 250 -3.09 0.35 -21.01
N PRO A 251 -3.65 0.46 -19.80
CA PRO A 251 -5.00 0.98 -19.57
C PRO A 251 -5.21 2.37 -20.18
N LYS A 252 -6.34 2.58 -20.85
CA LYS A 252 -6.68 3.87 -21.47
C LYS A 252 -7.57 4.74 -20.59
N GLY A 253 -7.57 6.04 -20.89
CA GLY A 253 -8.36 7.06 -20.20
C GLY A 253 -9.88 6.93 -20.33
N ASN A 254 -10.35 6.19 -21.34
CA ASN A 254 -11.75 5.87 -21.60
C ASN A 254 -12.14 4.46 -21.13
N GLU A 255 -11.26 3.74 -20.43
CA GLU A 255 -11.54 2.39 -19.93
C GLU A 255 -11.76 2.45 -18.41
N TRP A 256 -12.99 2.66 -17.96
CA TRP A 256 -13.31 2.79 -16.53
C TRP A 256 -14.78 2.50 -16.24
N HIS A 257 -15.13 2.35 -14.97
CA HIS A 257 -16.51 2.43 -14.51
C HIS A 257 -16.62 3.15 -13.17
N THR A 258 -17.85 3.52 -12.79
CA THR A 258 -18.21 3.73 -11.39
C THR A 258 -19.07 2.56 -10.91
N ASP A 259 -19.04 2.26 -9.62
CA ASP A 259 -19.84 1.15 -9.07
C ASP A 259 -21.35 1.36 -9.29
N GLY A 260 -21.80 2.61 -9.28
CA GLY A 260 -23.18 2.98 -9.56
C GLY A 260 -23.61 2.65 -10.99
N MET A 261 -22.79 3.02 -11.98
CA MET A 261 -23.08 2.75 -13.40
C MET A 261 -23.33 1.26 -13.67
N ARG A 262 -22.53 0.37 -13.08
CA ARG A 262 -22.69 -1.08 -13.25
C ARG A 262 -24.00 -1.64 -12.70
N GLN A 263 -24.63 -0.92 -11.78
CA GLN A 263 -25.88 -1.32 -11.14
C GLN A 263 -27.08 -0.50 -11.62
N GLY A 264 -26.88 0.42 -12.57
CA GLY A 264 -27.90 1.38 -12.98
C GLY A 264 -28.30 2.36 -11.87
N LYS A 265 -27.43 2.57 -10.88
CA LYS A 265 -27.69 3.37 -9.66
C LYS A 265 -26.81 4.61 -9.62
N TRP A 266 -27.30 5.66 -8.96
CA TRP A 266 -26.53 6.90 -8.81
C TRP A 266 -25.34 6.74 -7.86
N ASN A 267 -25.61 6.40 -6.60
CA ASN A 267 -24.66 6.06 -5.53
C ASN A 267 -25.26 4.88 -4.76
N PRO A 268 -24.87 3.62 -5.01
CA PRO A 268 -25.42 2.46 -4.29
C PRO A 268 -24.93 2.35 -2.83
N PHE A 269 -23.94 3.16 -2.45
CA PHE A 269 -23.32 3.28 -1.14
C PHE A 269 -22.62 4.64 -1.03
N SER A 270 -22.18 5.00 0.18
CA SER A 270 -21.53 6.29 0.49
C SER A 270 -20.02 6.27 0.34
N LEU A 271 -19.36 5.15 0.67
CA LEU A 271 -17.91 5.00 0.55
C LEU A 271 -17.51 3.57 0.15
N LEU A 272 -16.58 3.45 -0.79
CA LEU A 272 -15.92 2.18 -1.11
C LEU A 272 -14.64 2.07 -0.28
N VAL A 273 -14.47 0.92 0.37
CA VAL A 273 -13.28 0.61 1.18
C VAL A 273 -12.60 -0.61 0.58
N GLY A 274 -11.44 -0.42 -0.03
CA GLY A 274 -10.58 -1.50 -0.53
C GLY A 274 -9.46 -1.81 0.44
N ILE A 275 -9.30 -3.07 0.83
CA ILE A 275 -8.20 -3.53 1.69
C ILE A 275 -7.27 -4.45 0.90
N ALA A 276 -6.00 -4.07 0.79
CA ALA A 276 -4.99 -4.81 0.05
C ALA A 276 -4.52 -6.02 0.87
N LEU A 277 -4.64 -7.21 0.29
CA LEU A 277 -4.17 -8.46 0.91
C LEU A 277 -2.93 -9.03 0.23
N SER A 278 -2.42 -8.38 -0.81
CA SER A 278 -1.17 -8.73 -1.47
C SER A 278 -0.34 -7.48 -1.73
N ASP A 279 0.97 -7.65 -1.77
CA ASP A 279 1.88 -6.57 -2.13
C ASP A 279 1.83 -6.37 -3.65
N VAL A 280 1.49 -5.16 -4.07
CA VAL A 280 1.40 -4.73 -5.47
C VAL A 280 2.29 -3.50 -5.64
N GLN A 281 3.59 -3.73 -5.65
CA GLN A 281 4.63 -2.67 -5.62
C GLN A 281 5.08 -2.23 -7.02
N GLN A 282 4.52 -2.82 -8.07
CA GLN A 282 4.81 -2.50 -9.46
C GLN A 282 3.50 -2.32 -10.22
N PRO A 283 3.48 -1.50 -11.29
CA PRO A 283 2.39 -1.46 -12.24
C PRO A 283 2.14 -2.84 -12.87
N GLN A 284 0.97 -3.00 -13.48
CA GLN A 284 0.56 -4.20 -14.22
C GLN A 284 0.62 -5.49 -13.38
N SER A 285 0.48 -5.37 -12.06
CA SER A 285 0.44 -6.49 -11.11
C SER A 285 -0.98 -6.69 -10.54
N GLY A 286 -1.98 -6.36 -11.35
CA GLY A 286 -3.40 -6.41 -10.99
C GLY A 286 -3.85 -5.22 -10.15
N ASN A 287 -3.12 -4.11 -10.12
CA ASN A 287 -3.39 -2.93 -9.28
C ASN A 287 -4.85 -2.45 -9.35
N LEU A 288 -5.33 -1.78 -8.30
CA LEU A 288 -6.50 -0.92 -8.44
C LEU A 288 -6.06 0.33 -9.21
N ILE A 289 -6.77 0.65 -10.28
CA ILE A 289 -6.54 1.85 -11.07
C ILE A 289 -7.60 2.86 -10.74
N VAL A 290 -7.17 4.10 -10.54
CA VAL A 290 -8.04 5.24 -10.24
C VAL A 290 -7.82 6.36 -11.24
N PHE A 291 -8.84 7.21 -11.36
CA PHE A 291 -8.83 8.41 -12.20
C PHE A 291 -9.05 9.63 -11.31
N PRO A 292 -8.00 10.20 -10.70
CA PRO A 292 -8.14 11.26 -9.70
C PRO A 292 -9.05 12.40 -10.20
N LYS A 293 -9.83 12.97 -9.28
CA LYS A 293 -10.78 14.08 -9.54
C LYS A 293 -11.97 13.71 -10.44
N SER A 294 -12.05 12.48 -10.97
CA SER A 294 -13.16 12.06 -11.84
C SER A 294 -14.53 12.10 -11.14
N HIS A 295 -14.59 11.94 -9.82
CA HIS A 295 -15.84 12.07 -9.06
C HIS A 295 -16.48 13.45 -9.19
N HIS A 296 -15.69 14.52 -9.36
CA HIS A 296 -16.20 15.86 -9.68
C HIS A 296 -16.73 15.95 -11.11
N ALA A 297 -15.93 15.48 -12.08
CA ALA A 297 -16.31 15.52 -13.50
C ALA A 297 -17.58 14.70 -13.77
N LEU A 298 -17.70 13.54 -13.14
CA LEU A 298 -18.79 12.60 -13.37
C LEU A 298 -20.06 12.91 -12.57
N HIS A 299 -19.98 13.73 -11.51
CA HIS A 299 -21.13 14.02 -10.67
C HIS A 299 -22.31 14.61 -11.46
N GLY A 300 -22.03 15.57 -12.34
CA GLY A 300 -23.06 16.20 -13.19
C GLY A 300 -23.41 15.40 -14.45
N MET A 301 -22.64 14.35 -14.76
CA MET A 301 -22.86 13.53 -15.95
C MET A 301 -23.67 12.27 -15.67
N LEU A 302 -23.54 11.68 -14.47
CA LEU A 302 -24.27 10.46 -14.13
C LEU A 302 -25.79 10.70 -14.17
N GLN A 303 -26.52 9.70 -14.66
CA GLN A 303 -27.99 9.68 -14.69
C GLN A 303 -28.51 8.37 -14.10
N GLU A 304 -29.80 8.34 -13.78
CA GLU A 304 -30.48 7.08 -13.43
C GLU A 304 -30.35 6.05 -14.57
N GLY A 305 -30.32 4.77 -14.21
CA GLY A 305 -30.05 3.70 -15.19
C GLY A 305 -28.57 3.52 -15.52
N GLY A 306 -27.66 4.27 -14.88
CA GLY A 306 -26.21 4.11 -15.06
C GLY A 306 -25.68 4.68 -16.38
N VAL A 307 -26.46 5.58 -16.99
CA VAL A 307 -26.14 6.31 -18.21
C VAL A 307 -25.34 7.56 -17.86
N LEU A 308 -24.48 8.01 -18.77
CA LEU A 308 -23.83 9.31 -18.68
C LEU A 308 -24.48 10.28 -19.67
N ALA A 309 -24.80 11.48 -19.21
CA ALA A 309 -25.33 12.56 -20.03
C ALA A 309 -24.42 12.78 -21.26
N GLY A 310 -25.00 12.69 -22.46
CA GLY A 310 -24.26 12.86 -23.71
C GLY A 310 -23.43 11.64 -24.14
N CYS A 311 -23.52 10.51 -23.44
CA CYS A 311 -22.87 9.26 -23.81
C CYS A 311 -23.94 8.16 -23.96
N ALA A 312 -24.04 7.55 -25.14
CA ALA A 312 -25.01 6.48 -25.39
C ALA A 312 -24.62 5.15 -24.70
N THR A 313 -23.40 5.07 -24.16
CA THR A 313 -22.83 3.84 -23.60
C THR A 313 -23.44 3.51 -22.25
N THR A 314 -23.81 2.25 -22.07
CA THR A 314 -24.18 1.68 -20.77
C THR A 314 -23.08 0.71 -20.31
N CYS A 315 -22.60 0.89 -19.08
CA CYS A 315 -21.63 -0.03 -18.45
C CYS A 315 -22.36 -1.09 -17.62
N THR A 316 -23.46 -1.64 -18.13
CA THR A 316 -24.35 -2.57 -17.41
C THR A 316 -24.10 -4.03 -17.75
N SER A 317 -23.34 -4.32 -18.81
CA SER A 317 -23.05 -5.68 -19.28
C SER A 317 -21.64 -6.16 -18.93
N VAL A 318 -21.43 -7.48 -18.90
CA VAL A 318 -20.12 -8.10 -18.65
C VAL A 318 -19.14 -7.92 -19.81
N ASP A 319 -19.63 -7.64 -21.02
CA ASP A 319 -18.79 -7.45 -22.21
C ASP A 319 -18.40 -5.97 -22.42
N THR A 320 -19.05 -5.05 -21.70
CA THR A 320 -18.81 -3.60 -21.71
C THR A 320 -18.34 -3.08 -20.34
N VAL A 321 -17.51 -3.87 -19.65
CA VAL A 321 -17.01 -3.58 -18.28
C VAL A 321 -16.45 -2.15 -18.15
N TRP A 322 -15.89 -1.65 -19.25
CA TRP A 322 -15.22 -0.35 -19.37
C TRP A 322 -15.91 0.57 -20.37
N GLY A 323 -17.18 0.29 -20.67
CA GLY A 323 -17.87 0.81 -21.83
C GLY A 323 -17.50 0.07 -23.12
N ASP A 324 -18.00 0.60 -24.24
CA ASP A 324 -17.77 0.14 -25.61
C ASP A 324 -16.71 1.01 -26.34
N GLY A 325 -15.86 1.71 -25.56
CA GLY A 325 -14.84 2.63 -26.07
C GLY A 325 -15.28 4.09 -26.21
N HIS A 326 -16.56 4.42 -25.97
CA HIS A 326 -17.09 5.78 -26.09
C HIS A 326 -17.25 6.53 -24.76
N LEU A 327 -16.72 5.98 -23.66
CA LEU A 327 -16.68 6.73 -22.40
C LEU A 327 -15.77 7.96 -22.56
N PRO A 328 -16.07 9.06 -21.84
CA PRO A 328 -15.18 10.20 -21.77
C PRO A 328 -13.76 9.79 -21.37
N ASP A 329 -12.78 10.37 -22.07
CA ASP A 329 -11.38 10.25 -21.67
C ASP A 329 -11.14 11.10 -20.43
N LEU A 330 -10.83 10.45 -19.31
CA LEU A 330 -10.55 11.09 -18.03
C LEU A 330 -9.06 11.40 -17.83
N GLY A 331 -8.24 11.22 -18.87
CA GLY A 331 -6.80 11.39 -18.83
C GLY A 331 -6.06 10.12 -18.38
N PRO A 332 -4.75 10.23 -18.12
CA PRO A 332 -3.91 9.08 -17.82
C PRO A 332 -4.31 8.42 -16.49
N PRO A 333 -4.59 7.10 -16.48
CA PRO A 333 -4.92 6.38 -15.26
C PRO A 333 -3.73 6.28 -14.29
N ILE A 334 -4.03 6.19 -12.98
CA ILE A 334 -3.02 5.91 -11.95
C ILE A 334 -3.22 4.50 -11.42
N GLN A 335 -2.19 3.66 -11.54
CA GLN A 335 -2.15 2.34 -10.90
C GLN A 335 -1.67 2.48 -9.46
N LEU A 336 -2.55 2.22 -8.49
CA LEU A 336 -2.19 2.33 -7.07
C LEU A 336 -1.20 1.23 -6.68
N LEU A 337 -0.08 1.65 -6.10
CA LEU A 337 0.88 0.74 -5.49
C LEU A 337 0.48 0.57 -4.02
N CYS A 338 0.23 -0.67 -3.62
CA CYS A 338 -0.26 -0.98 -2.27
C CYS A 338 0.55 -2.11 -1.65
N SER A 339 0.79 -2.01 -0.36
CA SER A 339 1.31 -3.09 0.49
C SER A 339 0.15 -3.81 1.16
N LYS A 340 0.40 -5.03 1.64
CA LYS A 340 -0.54 -5.74 2.50
C LYS A 340 -0.94 -4.88 3.70
N GLY A 341 -2.24 -4.79 3.95
CA GLY A 341 -2.80 -4.02 5.05
C GLY A 341 -3.06 -2.54 4.72
N ASP A 342 -2.66 -2.07 3.54
CA ASP A 342 -3.06 -0.75 3.06
C ASP A 342 -4.57 -0.72 2.77
N VAL A 343 -5.17 0.43 3.05
CA VAL A 343 -6.60 0.67 2.83
C VAL A 343 -6.77 1.82 1.85
N VAL A 344 -7.59 1.60 0.82
CA VAL A 344 -7.98 2.62 -0.15
C VAL A 344 -9.44 2.99 0.11
N LEU A 345 -9.68 4.24 0.46
CA LEU A 345 -11.02 4.82 0.57
C LEU A 345 -11.32 5.51 -0.76
N CYS A 346 -12.43 5.18 -1.41
CA CYS A 346 -12.83 5.77 -2.71
C CYS A 346 -14.25 6.31 -2.66
N HIS A 347 -14.44 7.49 -3.23
CA HIS A 347 -15.76 8.06 -3.46
C HIS A 347 -16.56 7.17 -4.45
N PRO A 348 -17.87 6.92 -4.25
CA PRO A 348 -18.67 6.03 -5.11
C PRO A 348 -18.71 6.45 -6.59
N LYS A 349 -18.54 7.75 -6.85
CA LYS A 349 -18.46 8.33 -8.20
C LYS A 349 -17.05 8.41 -8.79
N MET A 350 -16.03 7.97 -8.05
CA MET A 350 -14.67 7.89 -8.58
C MET A 350 -14.63 6.81 -9.68
N ALA A 351 -14.26 7.22 -10.89
CA ALA A 351 -13.96 6.28 -11.95
C ALA A 351 -12.76 5.43 -11.53
N HIS A 352 -12.87 4.13 -11.76
CA HIS A 352 -11.83 3.16 -11.43
C HIS A 352 -11.92 1.92 -12.31
N ARG A 353 -10.87 1.11 -12.25
CA ARG A 353 -10.83 -0.22 -12.87
C ARG A 353 -9.84 -1.16 -12.19
N GLY A 354 -9.98 -2.46 -12.41
CA GLY A 354 -8.85 -3.37 -12.27
C GLY A 354 -7.82 -3.12 -13.37
N GLY A 355 -6.55 -3.05 -12.97
CA GLY A 355 -5.42 -3.10 -13.88
C GLY A 355 -5.11 -4.51 -14.35
N PRO A 356 -4.35 -4.63 -15.45
CA PRO A 356 -3.86 -5.92 -15.91
C PRO A 356 -3.02 -6.58 -14.83
N ASN A 357 -3.06 -7.91 -14.74
CA ASN A 357 -2.14 -8.67 -13.92
C ASN A 357 -1.20 -9.51 -14.79
N LEU A 358 -0.06 -8.94 -15.16
CA LEU A 358 1.01 -9.62 -15.90
C LEU A 358 2.10 -10.18 -14.98
N SER A 359 1.90 -10.11 -13.67
CA SER A 359 2.79 -10.72 -12.70
C SER A 359 2.56 -12.23 -12.59
N CYS A 360 3.47 -12.94 -11.92
CA CYS A 360 3.31 -14.36 -11.63
C CYS A 360 2.40 -14.67 -10.43
N ASN A 361 1.87 -13.65 -9.75
CA ASN A 361 1.12 -13.81 -8.50
C ASN A 361 -0.35 -13.42 -8.66
N ILE A 362 -1.24 -14.08 -7.91
CA ILE A 362 -2.62 -13.61 -7.76
C ILE A 362 -2.59 -12.33 -6.91
N ARG A 363 -3.26 -11.26 -7.37
CA ARG A 363 -3.52 -10.10 -6.52
C ARG A 363 -4.80 -10.32 -5.73
N TYR A 364 -4.73 -10.07 -4.43
CA TYR A 364 -5.83 -10.24 -3.48
C TYR A 364 -6.26 -8.88 -2.92
N GLN A 365 -7.54 -8.56 -3.07
CA GLN A 365 -8.15 -7.38 -2.49
C GLN A 365 -9.52 -7.74 -1.91
N VAL A 366 -9.92 -7.09 -0.82
CA VAL A 366 -11.28 -7.16 -0.29
C VAL A 366 -11.93 -5.78 -0.35
N TYR A 367 -13.19 -5.73 -0.76
CA TYR A 367 -13.97 -4.49 -0.78
C TYR A 367 -15.15 -4.54 0.18
N PHE A 368 -15.35 -3.46 0.91
CA PHE A 368 -16.58 -3.16 1.64
C PHE A 368 -17.25 -1.94 1.01
N ARG A 369 -18.57 -2.00 0.85
CA ARG A 369 -19.40 -0.88 0.40
C ARG A 369 -20.16 -0.36 1.61
N ILE A 370 -19.77 0.82 2.08
CA ILE A 370 -20.27 1.41 3.31
C ILE A 370 -21.35 2.41 2.99
N LYS A 371 -22.46 2.33 3.73
CA LYS A 371 -23.54 3.29 3.68
C LYS A 371 -23.51 4.17 4.93
N HIS A 372 -23.81 5.45 4.75
CA HIS A 372 -24.28 6.28 5.85
C HIS A 372 -25.56 5.66 6.46
N ALA A 373 -25.79 5.83 7.76
CA ALA A 373 -26.99 5.31 8.44
C ALA A 373 -28.29 5.83 7.81
N LEU A 374 -28.26 7.10 7.37
CA LEU A 374 -29.32 7.79 6.64
C LEU A 374 -29.06 7.83 5.12
N HIS A 375 -28.40 6.82 4.55
CA HIS A 375 -28.02 6.84 3.13
C HIS A 375 -29.22 7.06 2.22
N ASP A 376 -30.31 6.31 2.40
CA ASP A 376 -31.49 6.38 1.53
C ASP A 376 -32.16 7.78 1.60
N ASP A 377 -32.24 8.39 2.78
CA ASP A 377 -32.80 9.75 2.97
C ASP A 377 -31.93 10.85 2.34
N ARG A 378 -30.61 10.62 2.24
CA ARG A 378 -29.63 11.59 1.71
C ARG A 378 -29.40 11.46 0.22
N MET A 379 -29.89 10.40 -0.41
CA MET A 379 -29.67 10.13 -1.84
C MET A 379 -30.13 11.27 -2.74
N GLU A 380 -31.26 11.91 -2.43
CA GLU A 380 -31.77 13.00 -3.27
C GLU A 380 -30.85 14.22 -3.20
N ARG A 381 -30.31 14.52 -2.02
CA ARG A 381 -29.30 15.58 -1.86
C ARG A 381 -27.98 15.20 -2.53
N ALA A 382 -27.60 13.93 -2.52
CA ALA A 382 -26.40 13.41 -3.18
C ALA A 382 -26.46 13.47 -4.73
N LYS A 383 -27.59 13.86 -5.32
CA LYS A 383 -27.71 14.18 -6.75
C LYS A 383 -27.14 15.56 -7.10
N THR A 384 -27.16 16.51 -6.16
CA THR A 384 -26.75 17.90 -6.38
C THR A 384 -25.55 18.32 -5.53
N ASP A 385 -25.30 17.66 -4.41
CA ASP A 385 -24.13 17.86 -3.57
C ASP A 385 -23.31 16.56 -3.51
N LEU A 386 -22.14 16.60 -4.14
CA LEU A 386 -21.21 15.47 -4.27
C LEU A 386 -20.90 14.77 -2.95
N PHE A 387 -20.91 15.49 -1.82
CA PHE A 387 -20.53 14.96 -0.52
C PHE A 387 -21.70 14.91 0.46
N ALA A 388 -22.95 14.90 -0.02
CA ALA A 388 -24.14 15.01 0.83
C ALA A 388 -24.29 13.88 1.88
N ASP A 389 -23.75 12.70 1.59
CA ASP A 389 -23.78 11.53 2.47
C ASP A 389 -22.42 11.22 3.11
N LEU A 390 -21.55 12.23 3.20
CA LEU A 390 -20.24 12.19 3.84
C LEU A 390 -20.09 13.36 4.83
N ASP A 391 -20.51 13.15 6.08
CA ASP A 391 -20.53 14.19 7.13
C ASP A 391 -19.16 14.83 7.35
N GLY A 392 -18.09 14.04 7.33
CA GLY A 392 -16.72 14.53 7.52
C GLY A 392 -16.32 15.55 6.44
N CYS A 393 -16.72 15.30 5.19
CA CYS A 393 -16.48 16.23 4.09
C CYS A 393 -17.33 17.49 4.22
N GLN A 394 -18.57 17.39 4.68
CA GLN A 394 -19.44 18.56 4.90
C GLN A 394 -18.89 19.47 6.01
N ASN A 395 -18.46 18.87 7.11
CA ASN A 395 -17.89 19.59 8.25
C ASN A 395 -16.58 20.30 7.86
N ASN A 396 -15.73 19.65 7.05
CA ASN A 396 -14.47 20.25 6.61
C ASN A 396 -14.64 21.41 5.62
N LYS A 397 -15.76 21.48 4.88
CA LYS A 397 -16.10 22.66 4.05
C LYS A 397 -16.48 23.89 4.89
N ALA A 398 -16.94 23.67 6.13
CA ALA A 398 -17.49 24.71 6.99
C ALA A 398 -16.45 25.30 7.98
N SER A 399 -15.32 24.63 8.14
CA SER A 399 -14.13 25.08 8.89
C SER A 399 -13.19 25.90 8.01
#